data_AF-A0A9R1B411-F1
#
_entry.id   AF-A0A9R1B411-F1
#
_cell.length_a   1.000
_cell.length_b   1.000
_cell.length_c   1.000
_cell.angle_alpha   90.00
_cell.angle_beta   90.00
_cell.angle_gamma   90.00
#
_symmetry.space_group_name_H-M   'P 1'
#
loop_
_entity.id
_entity.type
_entity.pdbx_description
1 polymer ?
#
loop_
_entity_poly.entity_id
_entity_poly.type
_entity_poly.pdbx_seq_one_letter_code
_entity_poly.pdbx_strand_id
1 'polypeptide(L)'
;MALFRKFFFKKPPDGVLLITDNIYVFDHCFSLNTPEEDQFEAHTRGIAAHLLEDFHDHSFMVTNFGTRAEESRLYHILSEYGMTVLDYPGHYEGCPLLTIEMVHCILKSSESWLSLGQHNLLIMHCEQGCWPILAFMLAALLLYLGQYSDEQKTLDMLYKQSSSEFLEMFSPLNPMPSQIRYLRYISMRNVMPEWPPADRALTLDCLTLRMLPDFQSQGGFCPIFRIYGPDPLMPHDQTPKVLFSTPKTSNLVRFNSQADERVNINLQCHVQGDVVIECSNLYDDLDREEMVFRVMFNTAFIRSNILMLSRDEIDMLWNAKDQFPKDFRAEASV
;
A
#
# COMPACT_ATOMS: atom_id res chain seq x y z
N MET A 1 -0.38 -35.19 8.44
CA MET A 1 0.59 -35.19 9.55
C MET A 1 1.62 -34.11 9.26
N ALA A 2 1.40 -32.90 9.78
CA ALA A 2 2.31 -31.79 9.59
C ALA A 2 3.51 -31.96 10.55
N LEU A 3 4.69 -32.24 9.99
CA LEU A 3 5.93 -32.26 10.75
C LEU A 3 6.18 -30.84 11.29
N PHE A 4 5.98 -30.67 12.60
CA PHE A 4 6.61 -29.61 13.38
C PHE A 4 8.13 -29.76 13.27
N ARG A 5 8.72 -29.13 12.25
CA ARG A 5 10.16 -28.87 12.22
C ARG A 5 10.45 -27.77 13.24
N LYS A 6 10.74 -28.19 14.47
CA LYS A 6 11.47 -27.37 15.46
C LYS A 6 12.88 -27.17 14.91
N PHE A 7 13.08 -26.13 14.10
CA PHE A 7 14.41 -25.59 13.90
C PHE A 7 14.73 -24.70 15.10
N PHE A 8 15.93 -24.90 15.64
CA PHE A 8 16.52 -23.98 16.61
C PHE A 8 16.70 -22.64 15.90
N PHE A 9 15.75 -21.72 16.04
CA PHE A 9 15.98 -20.34 15.65
C PHE A 9 17.11 -19.81 16.55
N LYS A 10 18.32 -19.66 15.99
CA LYS A 10 19.29 -18.68 16.49
C LYS A 10 18.48 -17.40 16.71
N LYS A 11 18.60 -16.78 17.88
CA LYS A 11 18.06 -15.42 18.09
C LYS A 11 18.57 -14.57 16.91
N PRO A 12 17.71 -13.81 16.19
CA PRO A 12 18.20 -12.96 15.12
C PRO A 12 19.27 -12.00 15.66
N PRO A 13 20.22 -11.57 14.82
CA PRO A 13 21.17 -10.54 15.20
C PRO A 13 20.44 -9.32 15.76
N ASP A 14 21.03 -8.65 16.74
CA ASP A 14 20.42 -7.47 17.34
C ASP A 14 20.24 -6.39 16.25
N GLY A 15 19.06 -5.77 16.20
CA GLY A 15 18.68 -4.77 15.18
C GLY A 15 17.86 -5.33 13.99
N VAL A 16 17.64 -6.64 13.92
CA VAL A 16 16.76 -7.25 12.90
C VAL A 16 15.73 -8.21 13.50
N LEU A 17 14.56 -8.26 12.88
CA LEU A 17 13.49 -9.22 13.15
C LEU A 17 13.50 -10.31 12.10
N LEU A 18 13.41 -11.55 12.55
CA LEU A 18 13.26 -12.72 11.67
C LEU A 18 11.79 -12.86 11.26
N ILE A 19 11.51 -12.88 9.96
CA ILE A 19 10.17 -13.16 9.41
C ILE A 19 10.07 -14.63 9.02
N THR A 20 11.04 -15.12 8.25
CA THR A 20 11.24 -16.54 7.91
C THR A 20 12.73 -16.85 7.82
N ASP A 21 13.10 -18.12 7.62
CA ASP A 21 14.49 -18.60 7.65
C ASP A 21 15.50 -17.75 6.83
N ASN A 22 15.05 -17.11 5.74
CA ASN A 22 15.88 -16.31 4.85
C ASN A 22 15.37 -14.87 4.62
N ILE A 23 14.37 -14.43 5.39
CA ILE A 23 13.77 -13.09 5.27
C ILE A 23 13.80 -12.38 6.62
N TYR A 24 14.45 -11.22 6.63
CA TYR A 24 14.64 -10.37 7.80
C TYR A 24 14.07 -8.97 7.55
N VAL A 25 13.82 -8.24 8.62
CA VAL A 25 13.39 -6.84 8.60
C VAL A 25 14.18 -6.06 9.64
N PHE A 26 14.58 -4.83 9.36
CA PHE A 26 15.16 -3.96 10.40
C PHE A 26 14.13 -3.66 11.49
N ASP A 27 14.48 -3.90 12.76
CA ASP A 27 13.52 -3.79 13.87
C ASP A 27 13.01 -2.36 14.09
N HIS A 28 13.86 -1.37 13.82
CA HIS A 28 13.52 0.05 13.94
C HIS A 28 12.43 0.50 12.96
N CYS A 29 12.13 -0.26 11.91
CA CYS A 29 11.07 0.05 10.96
C CYS A 29 9.67 0.05 11.62
N PHE A 30 9.49 -0.69 12.71
CA PHE A 30 8.22 -0.79 13.44
C PHE A 30 8.19 0.05 14.74
N SER A 31 9.21 0.87 14.98
CA SER A 31 9.42 1.59 16.23
C SER A 31 9.46 3.12 16.03
N LEU A 32 9.03 3.85 17.07
CA LEU A 32 9.17 5.30 17.16
C LEU A 32 10.60 5.78 17.40
N ASN A 33 11.46 4.88 17.87
CA ASN A 33 12.84 5.21 18.24
C ASN A 33 13.72 5.21 16.99
N THR A 34 13.52 6.20 16.12
CA THR A 34 14.45 6.46 15.03
C THR A 34 15.73 7.04 15.63
N PRO A 35 16.90 6.43 15.40
CA PRO A 35 18.17 6.99 15.86
C PRO A 35 18.36 8.39 15.28
N GLU A 36 18.96 9.31 16.04
CA GLU A 36 19.43 10.59 15.48
C GLU A 36 20.37 10.34 14.29
N GLU A 37 20.58 11.32 13.40
CA GLU A 37 21.29 11.10 12.11
C GLU A 37 22.65 10.41 12.27
N ASP A 38 23.49 10.90 13.19
CA ASP A 38 24.81 10.30 13.47
C ASP A 38 24.70 8.90 14.10
N GLN A 39 23.61 8.65 14.83
CA GLN A 39 23.34 7.36 15.47
C GLN A 39 22.80 6.33 14.46
N PHE A 40 22.07 6.77 13.42
CA PHE A 40 21.51 5.89 12.40
C PHE A 40 22.61 5.21 11.59
N GLU A 41 23.62 5.98 11.21
CA GLU A 41 24.76 5.47 10.45
C GLU A 41 25.56 4.44 11.27
N ALA A 42 25.91 4.79 12.52
CA ALA A 42 26.61 3.88 13.42
C ALA A 42 25.80 2.61 13.72
N HIS A 43 24.48 2.74 13.92
CA HIS A 43 23.58 1.63 14.17
C HIS A 43 23.49 0.68 12.96
N THR A 44 23.27 1.24 11.76
CA THR A 44 23.17 0.47 10.52
C THR A 44 24.49 -0.25 10.20
N ARG A 45 25.63 0.41 10.39
CA ARG A 45 26.95 -0.20 10.25
C ARG A 45 27.17 -1.35 11.24
N GLY A 46 26.72 -1.17 12.49
CA GLY A 46 26.77 -2.22 13.51
C GLY A 46 25.95 -3.45 13.10
N ILE A 47 24.73 -3.26 12.61
CA ILE A 47 23.87 -4.35 12.11
C ILE A 47 24.54 -5.07 10.93
N ALA A 48 25.07 -4.34 9.95
CA ALA A 48 25.73 -4.91 8.78
C ALA A 48 26.96 -5.76 9.16
N ALA A 49 27.78 -5.25 10.08
CA ALA A 49 28.94 -5.98 10.59
C ALA A 49 28.53 -7.28 11.29
N HIS A 50 27.54 -7.23 12.20
CA HIS A 50 27.04 -8.44 12.88
C HIS A 50 26.46 -9.46 11.89
N LEU A 51 25.72 -9.03 10.88
CA LEU A 51 25.17 -9.92 9.85
C LEU A 51 26.27 -10.64 9.07
N LEU A 52 27.34 -9.95 8.69
CA LEU A 52 28.48 -10.58 8.00
C LEU A 52 29.28 -11.52 8.90
N GLU A 53 29.41 -11.20 10.18
CA GLU A 53 30.05 -12.09 11.15
C GLU A 53 29.24 -13.37 11.38
N ASP A 54 27.93 -13.26 11.58
CA ASP A 54 27.04 -14.39 11.82
C ASP A 54 26.81 -15.27 10.58
N PHE A 55 26.85 -14.66 9.39
CA PHE A 55 26.51 -15.29 8.11
C PHE A 55 27.59 -15.08 7.03
N HIS A 56 28.84 -15.41 7.37
CA HIS A 56 30.04 -15.21 6.53
C HIS A 56 29.97 -15.75 5.09
N ASP A 57 29.22 -16.83 4.85
CA ASP A 57 29.06 -17.42 3.51
C ASP A 57 27.77 -16.98 2.79
N HIS A 58 27.03 -16.01 3.35
CA HIS A 58 25.73 -15.57 2.82
C HIS A 58 25.87 -14.29 2.00
N SER A 59 25.02 -14.15 0.99
CA SER A 59 24.85 -12.92 0.24
C SER A 59 23.57 -12.21 0.66
N PHE A 60 23.60 -10.88 0.68
CA PHE A 60 22.49 -10.06 1.15
C PHE A 60 21.93 -9.19 0.04
N MET A 61 20.61 -9.26 -0.11
CA MET A 61 19.83 -8.25 -0.84
C MET A 61 18.97 -7.49 0.16
N VAL A 62 19.00 -6.17 0.06
CA VAL A 62 18.23 -5.25 0.89
C VAL A 62 17.23 -4.53 0.00
N THR A 63 15.94 -4.62 0.35
CA THR A 63 14.88 -3.86 -0.32
C THR A 63 14.43 -2.74 0.60
N ASN A 64 14.61 -1.50 0.15
CA ASN A 64 14.34 -0.31 0.93
C ASN A 64 13.14 0.45 0.36
N PHE A 65 12.18 0.82 1.20
CA PHE A 65 11.02 1.63 0.84
C PHE A 65 11.15 3.04 1.41
N GLY A 66 11.24 4.05 0.54
CA GLY A 66 11.51 5.43 0.94
C GLY A 66 10.71 6.48 0.19
N THR A 67 10.76 7.71 0.68
CA THR A 67 10.04 8.87 0.10
C THR A 67 10.91 9.69 -0.85
N ARG A 68 12.22 9.43 -0.86
CA ARG A 68 13.20 10.21 -1.61
C ARG A 68 13.39 9.66 -3.01
N ALA A 69 13.61 10.57 -3.96
CA ALA A 69 13.93 10.23 -5.35
C ALA A 69 15.43 9.98 -5.58
N GLU A 70 16.27 10.33 -4.61
CA GLU A 70 17.71 10.13 -4.62
C GLU A 70 18.08 8.78 -3.96
N GLU A 71 19.32 8.34 -4.18
CA GLU A 71 19.87 7.15 -3.50
C GLU A 71 19.72 7.29 -1.98
N SER A 72 19.27 6.22 -1.34
CA SER A 72 19.02 6.26 0.10
C SER A 72 20.32 6.30 0.91
N ARG A 73 20.24 6.85 2.12
CA ARG A 73 21.36 6.75 3.07
C ARG A 73 21.71 5.29 3.39
N LEU A 74 20.68 4.43 3.41
CA LEU A 74 20.85 2.99 3.61
C LEU A 74 21.69 2.37 2.49
N TYR A 75 21.45 2.77 1.23
CA TYR A 75 22.24 2.36 0.08
C TYR A 75 23.72 2.72 0.26
N HIS A 76 24.04 3.97 0.61
CA HIS A 76 25.42 4.39 0.80
C HIS A 76 26.14 3.61 1.90
N ILE A 77 25.46 3.29 3.00
CA ILE A 77 26.06 2.57 4.12
C ILE A 77 26.25 1.09 3.77
N LEU A 78 25.20 0.39 3.36
CA LEU A 78 25.24 -1.07 3.22
C LEU A 78 26.01 -1.55 1.98
N SER A 79 26.15 -0.69 0.96
CA SER A 79 26.99 -0.98 -0.20
C SER A 79 28.48 -1.06 0.18
N GLU A 80 28.94 -0.34 1.21
CA GLU A 80 30.32 -0.47 1.75
C GLU A 80 30.60 -1.88 2.29
N TYR A 81 29.55 -2.59 2.69
CA TYR A 81 29.59 -3.96 3.22
C TYR A 81 29.32 -5.02 2.13
N GLY A 82 29.26 -4.62 0.85
CA GLY A 82 29.02 -5.53 -0.27
C GLY A 82 27.59 -6.06 -0.36
N MET A 83 26.63 -5.43 0.33
CA MET A 83 25.22 -5.79 0.24
C MET A 83 24.58 -5.16 -0.99
N THR A 84 23.68 -5.89 -1.67
CA THR A 84 22.94 -5.34 -2.81
C THR A 84 21.71 -4.59 -2.30
N VAL A 85 21.67 -3.27 -2.42
CA VAL A 85 20.55 -2.45 -1.95
C VAL A 85 19.70 -1.97 -3.13
N LEU A 86 18.39 -2.18 -3.04
CA LEU A 86 17.40 -1.77 -4.02
C LEU A 86 16.42 -0.79 -3.36
N ASP A 87 16.41 0.45 -3.84
CA ASP A 87 15.52 1.50 -3.37
C ASP A 87 14.21 1.52 -4.17
N TYR A 88 13.08 1.56 -3.46
CA TYR A 88 11.72 1.59 -4.00
C TYR A 88 10.91 2.73 -3.37
N PRO A 89 9.89 3.26 -4.07
CA PRO A 89 9.00 4.26 -3.49
C PRO A 89 8.24 3.73 -2.26
N GLY A 90 7.92 4.63 -1.35
CA GLY A 90 7.16 4.34 -0.13
C GLY A 90 5.64 4.37 -0.31
N HIS A 91 5.16 4.94 -1.42
CA HIS A 91 3.74 5.10 -1.70
C HIS A 91 3.47 5.34 -3.20
N TYR A 92 2.21 5.24 -3.59
CA TYR A 92 1.66 5.65 -4.88
C TYR A 92 0.49 6.60 -4.63
N GLU A 93 0.63 7.88 -5.02
CA GLU A 93 -0.39 8.91 -4.80
C GLU A 93 -0.92 8.94 -3.35
N GLY A 94 0.00 8.96 -2.38
CA GLY A 94 -0.30 8.95 -0.95
C GLY A 94 -0.84 7.62 -0.39
N CYS A 95 -1.13 6.62 -1.23
CA CYS A 95 -1.48 5.28 -0.79
C CYS A 95 -0.21 4.48 -0.48
N PRO A 96 -0.06 3.83 0.69
CA PRO A 96 1.10 3.00 1.01
C PRO A 96 1.02 1.64 0.30
N LEU A 97 1.01 1.73 -1.03
CA LEU A 97 0.94 0.72 -2.05
C LEU A 97 1.83 1.15 -3.21
N LEU A 98 2.14 0.21 -4.09
CA LEU A 98 2.84 0.45 -5.35
C LEU A 98 1.99 -0.07 -6.50
N THR A 99 2.36 0.32 -7.72
CA THR A 99 1.71 -0.21 -8.92
C THR A 99 1.86 -1.72 -8.99
N ILE A 100 0.90 -2.41 -9.61
CA ILE A 100 0.94 -3.88 -9.71
C ILE A 100 2.21 -4.37 -10.41
N GLU A 101 2.68 -3.59 -11.39
CA GLU A 101 3.95 -3.84 -12.10
C GLU A 101 5.15 -3.78 -11.15
N MET A 102 5.25 -2.72 -10.34
CA MET A 102 6.36 -2.55 -9.40
C MET A 102 6.32 -3.65 -8.32
N VAL A 103 5.14 -3.95 -7.80
CA VAL A 103 4.94 -5.06 -6.85
C VAL A 103 5.41 -6.38 -7.47
N HIS A 104 5.00 -6.68 -8.70
CA HIS A 104 5.46 -7.88 -9.40
C HIS A 104 6.99 -7.92 -9.57
N CYS A 105 7.60 -6.81 -9.99
CA CYS A 105 9.05 -6.71 -10.14
C CYS A 105 9.78 -7.01 -8.82
N ILE A 106 9.33 -6.44 -7.70
CA ILE A 106 9.93 -6.68 -6.38
C ILE A 106 9.77 -8.15 -5.96
N LEU A 107 8.58 -8.72 -6.16
CA LEU A 107 8.30 -10.13 -5.83
C LEU A 107 9.16 -11.09 -6.65
N LYS A 108 9.29 -10.86 -7.96
CA LYS A 108 10.13 -11.66 -8.85
C LYS A 108 11.61 -11.55 -8.54
N SER A 109 12.08 -10.34 -8.26
CA SER A 109 13.47 -10.11 -7.83
C SER A 109 13.76 -10.86 -6.53
N SER A 110 12.86 -10.74 -5.55
CA SER A 110 12.95 -11.43 -4.26
C SER A 110 12.94 -12.95 -4.40
N GLU A 111 12.00 -13.52 -5.16
CA GLU A 111 11.93 -14.95 -5.45
C GLU A 111 13.20 -15.46 -6.12
N SER A 112 13.67 -14.74 -7.15
CA SER A 112 14.88 -15.11 -7.89
C SER A 112 16.10 -15.09 -6.97
N TRP A 113 16.27 -14.02 -6.18
CA TRP A 113 17.34 -13.90 -5.21
C TRP A 113 17.36 -15.06 -4.21
N LEU A 114 16.22 -15.34 -3.59
CA LEU A 114 16.08 -16.42 -2.62
C LEU A 114 16.26 -17.82 -3.23
N SER A 115 16.09 -17.96 -4.55
CA SER A 115 16.25 -19.23 -5.27
C SER A 115 17.67 -19.46 -5.81
N LEU A 116 18.45 -18.40 -6.03
CA LEU A 116 19.78 -18.49 -6.67
C LEU A 116 20.86 -19.12 -5.78
N GLY A 117 20.70 -19.11 -4.45
CA GLY A 117 21.70 -19.62 -3.52
C GLY A 117 21.08 -20.23 -2.27
N GLN A 118 21.69 -21.31 -1.75
CA GLN A 118 21.28 -21.92 -0.48
C GLN A 118 21.53 -21.02 0.74
N HIS A 119 22.25 -19.90 0.54
CA HIS A 119 22.71 -18.97 1.57
C HIS A 119 22.34 -17.51 1.25
N ASN A 120 21.34 -17.25 0.41
CA ASN A 120 20.92 -15.89 0.11
C ASN A 120 19.90 -15.39 1.14
N LEU A 121 20.16 -14.21 1.71
CA LEU A 121 19.29 -13.55 2.67
C LEU A 121 18.67 -12.31 2.04
N LEU A 122 17.37 -12.13 2.27
CA LEU A 122 16.62 -10.93 1.93
C LEU A 122 16.34 -10.14 3.21
N ILE A 123 16.69 -8.86 3.19
CA ILE A 123 16.40 -7.92 4.27
C ILE A 123 15.47 -6.85 3.72
N MET A 124 14.38 -6.55 4.41
CA MET A 124 13.50 -5.42 4.07
C MET A 124 13.68 -4.28 5.07
N HIS A 125 13.64 -3.06 4.56
CA HIS A 125 13.76 -1.82 5.31
C HIS A 125 12.76 -0.80 4.78
N CYS A 126 12.34 0.14 5.61
CA CYS A 126 11.64 1.33 5.16
C CYS A 126 12.12 2.58 5.90
N GLU A 127 12.05 3.72 5.23
CA GLU A 127 12.21 5.02 5.88
C GLU A 127 11.04 5.29 6.85
N GLN A 128 11.22 6.28 7.73
CA GLN A 128 10.22 6.66 8.71
C GLN A 128 8.88 6.99 8.03
N GLY A 129 7.80 6.39 8.52
CA GLY A 129 6.45 6.54 7.96
C GLY A 129 6.12 5.63 6.77
N CYS A 130 7.09 4.93 6.19
CA CYS A 130 6.88 3.99 5.08
C CYS A 130 6.63 2.55 5.56
N TRP A 131 6.40 2.33 6.85
CA TRP A 131 6.18 0.98 7.36
C TRP A 131 4.87 0.32 6.87
N PRO A 132 3.78 1.02 6.52
CA PRO A 132 2.59 0.35 5.99
C PRO A 132 2.84 -0.31 4.63
N ILE A 133 3.68 0.28 3.76
CA ILE A 133 4.10 -0.36 2.51
C ILE A 133 5.03 -1.55 2.78
N LEU A 134 5.93 -1.44 3.76
CA LEU A 134 6.79 -2.56 4.19
C LEU A 134 5.94 -3.75 4.64
N ALA A 135 4.94 -3.52 5.48
CA ALA A 135 4.00 -4.56 5.92
C ALA A 135 3.24 -5.19 4.75
N PHE A 136 2.77 -4.38 3.79
CA PHE A 136 2.15 -4.89 2.57
C PHE A 136 3.11 -5.74 1.74
N MET A 137 4.33 -5.28 1.48
CA MET A 137 5.30 -6.00 0.63
C MET A 137 5.78 -7.30 1.28
N LEU A 138 5.93 -7.32 2.60
CA LEU A 138 6.15 -8.55 3.35
C LEU A 138 4.97 -9.52 3.20
N ALA A 139 3.72 -9.07 3.39
CA ALA A 139 2.54 -9.91 3.21
C ALA A 139 2.47 -10.48 1.78
N ALA A 140 2.68 -9.60 0.79
CA ALA A 140 2.71 -9.94 -0.62
C ALA A 140 3.76 -11.02 -0.90
N LEU A 141 4.99 -10.88 -0.38
CA LEU A 141 6.05 -11.86 -0.58
C LEU A 141 5.71 -13.21 0.05
N LEU A 142 5.21 -13.22 1.29
CA LEU A 142 4.83 -14.44 2.00
C LEU A 142 3.72 -15.24 1.26
N LEU A 143 2.73 -14.53 0.71
CA LEU A 143 1.67 -15.13 -0.12
C LEU A 143 2.19 -15.58 -1.50
N TYR A 144 3.08 -14.77 -2.08
CA TYR A 144 3.69 -15.05 -3.39
C TYR A 144 4.61 -16.28 -3.36
N LEU A 145 5.36 -16.47 -2.28
CA LEU A 145 6.17 -17.67 -2.04
C LEU A 145 5.34 -18.89 -1.58
N GLY A 146 4.02 -18.72 -1.36
CA GLY A 146 3.12 -19.80 -0.95
C GLY A 146 3.31 -20.26 0.50
N GLN A 147 3.98 -19.46 1.33
CA GLN A 147 4.18 -19.75 2.75
C GLN A 147 2.89 -19.49 3.56
N TYR A 148 2.07 -18.56 3.09
CA TYR A 148 0.76 -18.21 3.63
C TYR A 148 -0.30 -18.25 2.52
N SER A 149 -1.58 -18.30 2.90
CA SER A 149 -2.71 -18.40 1.95
C SER A 149 -3.91 -17.49 2.26
N ASP A 150 -3.92 -16.83 3.40
CA ASP A 150 -5.01 -15.95 3.83
C ASP A 150 -4.49 -14.51 3.86
N GLU A 151 -4.98 -13.68 2.94
CA GLU A 151 -4.47 -12.32 2.74
C GLU A 151 -4.68 -11.46 3.98
N GLN A 152 -5.88 -11.55 4.58
CA GLN A 152 -6.25 -10.76 5.75
C GLN A 152 -5.41 -11.15 6.96
N LYS A 153 -5.35 -12.44 7.28
CA LYS A 153 -4.58 -12.90 8.45
C LYS A 153 -3.09 -12.60 8.31
N THR A 154 -2.55 -12.68 7.11
CA THR A 154 -1.13 -12.40 6.85
C THR A 154 -0.83 -10.93 7.07
N LEU A 155 -1.65 -10.03 6.53
CA LEU A 155 -1.48 -8.59 6.73
C LEU A 155 -1.68 -8.19 8.20
N ASP A 156 -2.72 -8.73 8.86
CA ASP A 156 -3.00 -8.49 10.28
C ASP A 156 -1.82 -8.90 11.18
N MET A 157 -1.15 -10.01 10.85
CA MET A 157 0.03 -10.49 11.59
C MET A 157 1.19 -9.50 11.53
N LEU A 158 1.39 -8.86 10.38
CA LEU A 158 2.46 -7.89 10.17
C LEU A 158 2.12 -6.53 10.78
N TYR A 159 0.87 -6.10 10.70
CA TYR A 159 0.40 -4.88 11.36
C TYR A 159 0.54 -4.95 12.89
N LYS A 160 0.45 -6.15 13.48
CA LYS A 160 0.70 -6.38 14.92
C LYS A 160 2.16 -6.23 15.33
N GLN A 161 3.11 -6.06 14.40
CA GLN A 161 4.51 -5.79 14.73
C GLN A 161 4.72 -4.34 15.21
N SER A 162 3.74 -3.45 14.97
CA SER A 162 3.76 -2.09 15.50
C SER A 162 2.46 -1.77 16.27
N SER A 163 2.45 -0.64 16.97
CA SER A 163 1.28 -0.20 17.73
C SER A 163 0.26 0.51 16.82
N SER A 164 -1.02 0.48 17.20
CA SER A 164 -2.06 1.18 16.44
C SER A 164 -1.85 2.69 16.45
N GLU A 165 -1.35 3.25 17.54
CA GLU A 165 -1.05 4.69 17.62
C GLU A 165 0.05 5.10 16.63
N PHE A 166 1.00 4.20 16.37
CA PHE A 166 2.04 4.41 15.37
C PHE A 166 1.49 4.38 13.94
N LEU A 167 0.50 3.54 13.65
CA LEU A 167 -0.22 3.53 12.36
C LEU A 167 -0.88 4.88 12.08
N GLU A 168 -1.66 5.37 13.04
CA GLU A 168 -2.48 6.57 12.90
C GLU A 168 -1.64 7.84 12.69
N MET A 169 -0.42 7.87 13.23
CA MET A 169 0.48 9.00 13.11
C MET A 169 1.04 9.20 11.69
N PHE A 170 1.29 8.11 10.96
CA PHE A 170 1.93 8.15 9.63
C PHE A 170 0.97 7.89 8.47
N SER A 171 -0.22 7.34 8.74
CA SER A 171 -1.25 7.15 7.73
C SER A 171 -2.57 7.70 8.24
N PRO A 172 -3.04 8.86 7.73
CA PRO A 172 -4.30 9.45 8.22
C PRO A 172 -5.49 8.53 7.96
N LEU A 173 -5.45 7.80 6.85
CA LEU A 173 -6.43 6.78 6.50
C LEU A 173 -5.90 5.39 6.87
N ASN A 174 -6.78 4.49 7.27
CA ASN A 174 -6.49 3.06 7.32
C ASN A 174 -6.34 2.51 5.88
N PRO A 175 -5.14 2.10 5.45
CA PRO A 175 -4.89 1.68 4.07
C PRO A 175 -5.21 0.20 3.83
N MET A 176 -5.54 -0.57 4.88
CA MET A 176 -5.70 -2.02 4.79
C MET A 176 -6.73 -2.45 3.73
N PRO A 177 -7.88 -1.78 3.54
CA PRO A 177 -8.85 -2.21 2.52
C PRO A 177 -8.26 -2.23 1.10
N SER A 178 -7.51 -1.20 0.72
CA SER A 178 -6.81 -1.18 -0.57
C SER A 178 -5.64 -2.16 -0.62
N GLN A 179 -4.90 -2.33 0.48
CA GLN A 179 -3.83 -3.34 0.54
C GLN A 179 -4.37 -4.76 0.37
N ILE A 180 -5.45 -5.12 1.06
CA ILE A 180 -6.12 -6.42 0.93
C ILE A 180 -6.60 -6.66 -0.49
N ARG A 181 -7.13 -5.62 -1.17
CA ARG A 181 -7.51 -5.72 -2.59
C ARG A 181 -6.31 -6.10 -3.46
N TYR A 182 -5.15 -5.48 -3.25
CA TYR A 182 -3.92 -5.79 -4.00
C TYR A 182 -3.34 -7.16 -3.63
N LEU A 183 -3.40 -7.57 -2.35
CA LEU A 183 -3.01 -8.92 -1.95
C LEU A 183 -3.89 -9.98 -2.64
N ARG A 184 -5.21 -9.73 -2.77
CA ARG A 184 -6.10 -10.61 -3.54
C ARG A 184 -5.69 -10.68 -5.01
N TYR A 185 -5.28 -9.57 -5.63
CA TYR A 185 -4.75 -9.57 -7.00
C TYR A 185 -3.51 -10.46 -7.16
N ILE A 186 -2.62 -10.47 -6.16
CA ILE A 186 -1.40 -11.31 -6.13
C ILE A 186 -1.75 -12.79 -5.90
N SER A 187 -2.71 -13.08 -5.03
CA SER A 187 -3.18 -14.45 -4.80
C SER A 187 -3.83 -15.07 -6.04
N MET A 188 -4.41 -14.25 -6.93
CA MET A 188 -5.00 -14.70 -8.19
C MET A 188 -3.97 -15.13 -9.25
N ARG A 189 -2.66 -14.92 -9.03
CA ARG A 189 -1.62 -15.23 -10.03
C ARG A 189 -1.67 -16.65 -10.58
N ASN A 190 -1.99 -17.64 -9.73
CA ASN A 190 -1.97 -19.06 -10.11
C ASN A 190 -3.20 -19.50 -10.91
N VAL A 191 -4.23 -18.66 -10.99
CA VAL A 191 -5.47 -18.94 -11.74
C VAL A 191 -5.59 -18.09 -13.00
N MET A 192 -4.65 -17.18 -13.24
CA MET A 192 -4.60 -16.35 -14.44
C MET A 192 -3.59 -16.94 -15.44
N PRO A 193 -3.90 -16.94 -16.76
CA PRO A 193 -2.97 -17.43 -17.78
C PRO A 193 -1.66 -16.65 -17.83
N GLU A 194 -1.73 -15.35 -17.55
CA GLU A 194 -0.61 -14.42 -17.50
C GLU A 194 -0.82 -13.49 -16.30
N TRP A 195 0.24 -13.26 -15.53
CA TRP A 195 0.22 -12.39 -14.37
C TRP A 195 1.51 -11.57 -14.29
N PRO A 196 1.43 -10.24 -14.06
CA PRO A 196 0.23 -9.43 -13.97
C PRO A 196 -0.52 -9.38 -15.32
N PRO A 197 -1.86 -9.26 -15.32
CA PRO A 197 -2.62 -9.10 -16.56
C PRO A 197 -2.26 -7.79 -17.27
N ALA A 198 -2.45 -7.75 -18.59
CA ALA A 198 -2.29 -6.51 -19.35
C ALA A 198 -3.29 -5.44 -18.87
N ASP A 199 -2.80 -4.21 -18.80
CA ASP A 199 -3.62 -3.05 -18.46
C ASP A 199 -4.82 -2.90 -19.39
N ARG A 200 -5.95 -2.48 -18.82
CA ARG A 200 -7.18 -2.25 -19.57
C ARG A 200 -7.59 -0.80 -19.45
N ALA A 201 -7.55 -0.07 -20.57
CA ALA A 201 -8.15 1.26 -20.65
C ALA A 201 -9.67 1.16 -20.44
N LEU A 202 -10.19 1.96 -19.52
CA LEU A 202 -11.59 2.01 -19.11
C LEU A 202 -12.07 3.45 -19.06
N THR A 203 -13.40 3.65 -19.11
CA THR A 203 -13.99 4.98 -18.92
C THR A 203 -14.85 4.94 -17.67
N LEU A 204 -14.40 5.58 -16.60
CA LEU A 204 -15.22 5.80 -15.42
C LEU A 204 -16.38 6.74 -15.78
N ASP A 205 -17.54 6.16 -16.06
CA ASP A 205 -18.73 6.89 -16.47
C ASP A 205 -19.35 7.66 -15.30
N CYS A 206 -19.62 6.93 -14.21
CA CYS A 206 -20.31 7.44 -13.05
C CYS A 206 -19.86 6.76 -11.77
N LEU A 207 -19.68 7.56 -10.71
CA LEU A 207 -19.55 7.09 -9.34
C LEU A 207 -20.86 7.30 -8.59
N THR A 208 -21.45 6.22 -8.10
CA THR A 208 -22.67 6.23 -7.30
C THR A 208 -22.33 5.92 -5.85
N LEU A 209 -22.64 6.84 -4.94
CA LEU A 209 -22.58 6.61 -3.50
C LEU A 209 -23.98 6.31 -2.98
N ARG A 210 -24.13 5.27 -2.15
CA ARG A 210 -25.39 4.89 -1.50
C ARG A 210 -25.23 4.88 0.02
N MET A 211 -26.30 5.19 0.73
CA MET A 211 -26.34 5.32 2.19
C MET A 211 -25.26 6.28 2.69
N LEU A 212 -25.45 7.56 2.37
CA LEU A 212 -24.42 8.59 2.50
C LEU A 212 -23.90 8.74 3.94
N PRO A 213 -22.59 8.98 4.13
CA PRO A 213 -22.05 9.27 5.44
C PRO A 213 -22.44 10.67 5.93
N ASP A 214 -22.23 10.90 7.22
CA ASP A 214 -22.50 12.18 7.88
C ASP A 214 -21.21 12.86 8.35
N PHE A 215 -20.84 13.95 7.67
CA PHE A 215 -19.64 14.75 7.95
C PHE A 215 -19.96 16.20 8.32
N GLN A 216 -21.24 16.59 8.32
CA GLN A 216 -21.66 17.95 8.61
C GLN A 216 -22.78 17.96 9.64
N SER A 217 -22.87 19.01 10.44
CA SER A 217 -23.87 19.11 11.52
C SER A 217 -25.33 19.00 11.07
N GLN A 218 -25.60 19.13 9.77
CA GLN A 218 -26.92 19.08 9.15
C GLN A 218 -27.34 17.66 8.70
N GLY A 219 -26.50 16.63 8.86
CA GLY A 219 -26.84 15.25 8.49
C GLY A 219 -26.59 14.93 7.02
N GLY A 220 -25.32 14.90 6.63
CA GLY A 220 -24.88 14.69 5.24
C GLY A 220 -23.48 15.23 4.96
N PHE A 221 -23.15 15.40 3.68
CA PHE A 221 -21.86 15.96 3.26
C PHE A 221 -21.88 16.50 1.82
N CYS A 222 -20.84 17.24 1.45
CA CYS A 222 -20.68 17.82 0.11
C CYS A 222 -19.48 17.15 -0.60
N PRO A 223 -19.71 16.10 -1.42
CA PRO A 223 -18.63 15.32 -2.01
C PRO A 223 -17.90 16.06 -3.13
N ILE A 224 -16.59 16.06 -3.07
CA ILE A 224 -15.69 16.37 -4.19
C ILE A 224 -14.75 15.19 -4.43
N PHE A 225 -14.34 15.00 -5.67
CA PHE A 225 -13.53 13.86 -6.08
C PHE A 225 -12.24 14.30 -6.75
N ARG A 226 -11.18 13.54 -6.49
CA ARG A 226 -9.93 13.58 -7.25
C ARG A 226 -9.59 12.17 -7.69
N ILE A 227 -9.23 12.02 -8.97
CA ILE A 227 -8.87 10.72 -9.55
C ILE A 227 -7.46 10.85 -10.10
N TYR A 228 -6.60 9.93 -9.68
CA TYR A 228 -5.20 9.87 -10.04
C TYR A 228 -4.90 8.55 -10.74
N GLY A 229 -4.00 8.61 -11.72
CA GLY A 229 -3.52 7.43 -12.44
C GLY A 229 -2.69 7.83 -13.66
N PRO A 230 -2.09 6.87 -14.37
CA PRO A 230 -1.42 7.11 -15.64
C PRO A 230 -2.41 7.70 -16.65
N ASP A 231 -1.95 8.62 -17.50
CA ASP A 231 -2.77 9.16 -18.58
C ASP A 231 -2.87 8.14 -19.73
N PRO A 232 -4.07 7.59 -20.02
CA PRO A 232 -4.24 6.59 -21.08
C PRO A 232 -3.88 7.11 -22.48
N LEU A 233 -3.85 8.43 -22.67
CA LEU A 233 -3.45 9.06 -23.93
C LEU A 233 -1.92 9.11 -24.09
N MET A 234 -1.16 8.91 -23.01
CA MET A 234 0.31 8.95 -22.98
C MET A 234 0.88 7.62 -22.47
N PRO A 235 0.74 6.50 -23.22
CA PRO A 235 1.07 5.15 -22.72
C PRO A 235 2.55 4.93 -22.36
N HIS A 236 3.44 5.78 -22.86
CA HIS A 236 4.87 5.74 -22.53
C HIS A 236 5.22 6.47 -21.23
N ASP A 237 4.29 7.24 -20.67
CA ASP A 237 4.45 7.99 -19.44
C ASP A 237 3.53 7.40 -18.36
N GLN A 238 4.09 6.53 -17.53
CA GLN A 238 3.39 5.87 -16.44
C GLN A 238 3.34 6.73 -15.15
N THR A 239 3.78 8.00 -15.22
CA THR A 239 3.67 8.89 -14.07
C THR A 239 2.20 9.19 -13.77
N PRO A 240 1.75 9.03 -12.52
CA PRO A 240 0.39 9.37 -12.15
C PRO A 240 0.12 10.86 -12.34
N LYS A 241 -1.06 11.18 -12.88
CA LYS A 241 -1.57 12.54 -13.08
C LYS A 241 -2.95 12.66 -12.48
N VAL A 242 -3.37 13.90 -12.23
CA VAL A 242 -4.77 14.19 -11.89
C VAL A 242 -5.61 14.05 -13.16
N LEU A 243 -6.32 12.92 -13.29
CA LEU A 243 -7.17 12.60 -14.43
C LEU A 243 -8.54 13.29 -14.33
N PHE A 244 -9.03 13.48 -13.10
CA PHE A 244 -10.27 14.19 -12.82
C PHE A 244 -10.17 14.92 -11.48
N SER A 245 -10.78 16.10 -11.41
CA SER A 245 -10.96 16.85 -10.17
C SER A 245 -12.28 17.61 -10.22
N THR A 246 -13.14 17.44 -9.21
CA THR A 246 -14.39 18.19 -9.12
C THR A 246 -14.09 19.69 -8.94
N PRO A 247 -14.51 20.58 -9.86
CA PRO A 247 -14.31 22.01 -9.67
C PRO A 247 -15.15 22.51 -8.50
N LYS A 248 -14.54 23.15 -7.50
CA LYS A 248 -15.23 23.60 -6.27
C LYS A 248 -16.42 24.53 -6.51
N THR A 249 -16.37 25.31 -7.59
CA THR A 249 -17.41 26.26 -8.02
C THR A 249 -18.44 25.64 -8.97
N SER A 250 -18.33 24.34 -9.26
CA SER A 250 -19.24 23.64 -10.16
C SER A 250 -20.61 23.43 -9.52
N ASN A 251 -21.65 23.45 -10.35
CA ASN A 251 -23.00 23.02 -9.96
C ASN A 251 -23.07 21.56 -9.48
N LEU A 252 -21.99 20.77 -9.66
CA LEU A 252 -21.84 19.40 -9.14
C LEU A 252 -21.55 19.37 -7.63
N VAL A 253 -21.04 20.45 -7.06
CA VAL A 253 -20.76 20.59 -5.64
C VAL A 253 -22.05 20.99 -4.94
N ARG A 254 -22.73 20.01 -4.36
CA ARG A 254 -23.99 20.19 -3.65
C ARG A 254 -23.95 19.43 -2.34
N PHE A 255 -24.57 20.01 -1.32
CA PHE A 255 -24.87 19.29 -0.10
C PHE A 255 -25.85 18.16 -0.42
N ASN A 256 -25.54 16.95 0.06
CA ASN A 256 -26.41 15.80 -0.05
C ASN A 256 -26.70 15.27 1.35
N SER A 257 -27.98 15.22 1.69
CA SER A 257 -28.44 14.73 2.98
C SER A 257 -28.45 13.20 2.97
N GLN A 258 -28.32 12.58 4.14
CA GLN A 258 -28.54 11.14 4.27
C GLN A 258 -29.93 10.70 3.80
N ALA A 259 -30.92 11.61 3.80
CA ALA A 259 -32.25 11.38 3.25
C ALA A 259 -32.29 11.23 1.71
N ASP A 260 -31.27 11.70 0.99
CA ASP A 260 -31.19 11.54 -0.46
C ASP A 260 -30.89 10.08 -0.85
N GLU A 261 -30.41 9.27 0.11
CA GLU A 261 -30.01 7.84 0.04
C GLU A 261 -28.94 7.50 -1.01
N ARG A 262 -28.79 8.30 -2.06
CA ARG A 262 -27.94 8.06 -3.21
C ARG A 262 -27.49 9.38 -3.86
N VAL A 263 -26.22 9.42 -4.21
CA VAL A 263 -25.61 10.47 -5.04
C VAL A 263 -24.97 9.84 -6.26
N ASN A 264 -25.15 10.47 -7.43
CA ASN A 264 -24.51 10.08 -8.68
C ASN A 264 -23.62 11.22 -9.17
N ILE A 265 -22.35 10.91 -9.42
CA ILE A 265 -21.38 11.84 -9.98
C ILE A 265 -20.96 11.34 -11.35
N ASN A 266 -21.33 12.10 -12.38
CA ASN A 266 -20.88 11.83 -13.75
C ASN A 266 -19.44 12.29 -13.89
N LEU A 267 -18.54 11.36 -14.18
CA LEU A 267 -17.09 11.61 -14.26
C LEU A 267 -16.64 11.70 -15.72
N GLN A 268 -17.04 10.74 -16.56
CA GLN A 268 -16.56 10.56 -17.94
C GLN A 268 -15.02 10.62 -18.02
N CYS A 269 -14.35 9.89 -17.14
CA CYS A 269 -12.90 9.95 -16.96
C CYS A 269 -12.22 8.69 -17.49
N HIS A 270 -11.25 8.84 -18.39
CA HIS A 270 -10.48 7.70 -18.90
C HIS A 270 -9.40 7.30 -17.89
N VAL A 271 -9.31 6.01 -17.59
CA VAL A 271 -8.35 5.46 -16.63
C VAL A 271 -7.72 4.16 -17.14
N GLN A 272 -6.50 3.89 -16.71
CA GLN A 272 -5.74 2.68 -17.07
C GLN A 272 -4.78 2.32 -15.93
N GLY A 273 -4.47 1.03 -15.77
CA GLY A 273 -3.53 0.56 -14.76
C GLY A 273 -4.04 0.75 -13.34
N ASP A 274 -3.16 1.18 -12.45
CA ASP A 274 -3.46 1.49 -11.05
C ASP A 274 -4.06 2.91 -10.91
N VAL A 275 -5.19 3.01 -10.22
CA VAL A 275 -6.02 4.21 -10.12
C VAL A 275 -6.34 4.48 -8.66
N VAL A 276 -6.20 5.74 -8.23
CA VAL A 276 -6.61 6.22 -6.91
C VAL A 276 -7.80 7.16 -7.05
N ILE A 277 -8.87 6.90 -6.32
CA ILE A 277 -10.02 7.80 -6.17
C ILE A 277 -10.03 8.31 -4.73
N GLU A 278 -9.98 9.63 -4.57
CA GLU A 278 -10.18 10.31 -3.29
C GLU A 278 -11.53 11.01 -3.29
N CYS A 279 -12.24 10.87 -2.17
CA CYS A 279 -13.48 11.59 -1.88
C CYS A 279 -13.25 12.46 -0.65
N SER A 280 -13.57 13.75 -0.76
CA SER A 280 -13.52 14.70 0.36
C SER A 280 -14.86 15.39 0.54
N ASN A 281 -15.14 15.80 1.78
CA ASN A 281 -16.22 16.71 2.13
C ASN A 281 -15.72 18.15 2.01
N LEU A 282 -16.41 18.97 1.21
CA LEU A 282 -16.18 20.41 1.12
C LEU A 282 -17.13 21.15 2.07
N TYR A 283 -16.58 22.03 2.91
CA TYR A 283 -17.39 22.83 3.82
C TYR A 283 -17.91 24.12 3.17
N ASP A 284 -18.85 24.78 3.85
CA ASP A 284 -19.56 25.97 3.35
C ASP A 284 -18.65 27.17 3.01
N ASP A 285 -17.43 27.20 3.58
CA ASP A 285 -16.42 28.21 3.25
C ASP A 285 -15.74 27.97 1.88
N LEU A 286 -16.04 26.86 1.22
CA LEU A 286 -15.46 26.40 -0.06
C LEU A 286 -13.93 26.22 -0.03
N ASP A 287 -13.33 26.29 1.15
CA ASP A 287 -11.88 26.21 1.33
C ASP A 287 -11.50 24.97 2.14
N ARG A 288 -12.21 24.70 3.25
CA ARG A 288 -11.91 23.56 4.10
C ARG A 288 -12.39 22.27 3.46
N GLU A 289 -11.47 21.32 3.37
CA GLU A 289 -11.73 19.96 2.90
C GLU A 289 -11.38 18.96 4.00
N GLU A 290 -12.19 17.92 4.12
CA GLU A 290 -11.92 16.76 4.98
C GLU A 290 -11.99 15.49 4.15
N MET A 291 -10.96 14.66 4.23
CA MET A 291 -10.90 13.38 3.51
C MET A 291 -11.97 12.44 4.06
N VAL A 292 -12.86 11.98 3.19
CA VAL A 292 -13.97 11.09 3.54
C VAL A 292 -13.53 9.64 3.36
N PHE A 293 -13.07 9.30 2.16
CA PHE A 293 -12.47 7.99 1.89
C PHE A 293 -11.51 8.06 0.70
N ARG A 294 -10.67 7.03 0.59
CA ARG A 294 -9.84 6.76 -0.59
C ARG A 294 -10.01 5.31 -1.06
N VAL A 295 -9.84 5.08 -2.34
CA VAL A 295 -9.81 3.75 -2.94
C VAL A 295 -8.67 3.68 -3.94
N MET A 296 -7.81 2.68 -3.83
CA MET A 296 -6.86 2.32 -4.89
C MET A 296 -7.26 0.98 -5.53
N PHE A 297 -7.36 0.92 -6.85
CA PHE A 297 -7.67 -0.32 -7.59
C PHE A 297 -6.86 -0.40 -8.88
N ASN A 298 -6.86 -1.55 -9.54
CA ASN A 298 -6.23 -1.73 -10.84
C ASN A 298 -7.29 -2.14 -11.87
N THR A 299 -7.29 -1.46 -13.01
CA THR A 299 -8.28 -1.62 -14.09
C THR A 299 -8.28 -3.02 -14.71
N ALA A 300 -7.14 -3.71 -14.74
CA ALA A 300 -7.00 -5.03 -15.33
C ALA A 300 -7.78 -6.12 -14.56
N PHE A 301 -8.09 -5.87 -13.28
CA PHE A 301 -8.80 -6.81 -12.41
C PHE A 301 -10.32 -6.60 -12.37
N ILE A 302 -10.84 -5.57 -13.04
CA ILE A 302 -12.29 -5.33 -13.09
C ILE A 302 -12.94 -6.27 -14.11
N ARG A 303 -13.95 -7.07 -13.74
CA ARG A 303 -14.59 -8.04 -14.65
C ARG A 303 -16.00 -7.70 -15.12
N SER A 304 -16.75 -6.92 -14.34
CA SER A 304 -18.22 -6.79 -14.50
C SER A 304 -18.69 -5.39 -14.93
N ASN A 305 -17.83 -4.59 -15.57
CA ASN A 305 -18.06 -3.16 -15.90
C ASN A 305 -18.50 -2.27 -14.72
N ILE A 306 -18.41 -2.79 -13.49
CA ILE A 306 -18.76 -2.11 -12.25
C ILE A 306 -17.75 -2.57 -11.19
N LEU A 307 -17.13 -1.60 -10.53
CA LEU A 307 -16.41 -1.80 -9.27
C LEU A 307 -17.36 -1.44 -8.12
N MET A 308 -17.79 -2.45 -7.37
CA MET A 308 -18.64 -2.27 -6.20
C MET A 308 -17.82 -2.44 -4.93
N LEU A 309 -17.88 -1.45 -4.05
CA LEU A 309 -17.11 -1.38 -2.81
C LEU A 309 -18.05 -1.12 -1.65
N SER A 310 -17.99 -1.99 -0.64
CA SER A 310 -18.67 -1.79 0.63
C SER A 310 -17.88 -0.86 1.55
N ARG A 311 -18.49 -0.48 2.68
CA ARG A 311 -17.83 0.27 3.76
C ARG A 311 -16.52 -0.35 4.25
N ASP A 312 -16.39 -1.67 4.24
CA ASP A 312 -15.16 -2.35 4.71
C ASP A 312 -14.11 -2.50 3.59
N GLU A 313 -14.40 -2.00 2.38
CA GLU A 313 -13.55 -2.07 1.21
C GLU A 313 -13.07 -0.69 0.74
N ILE A 314 -13.15 0.34 1.58
CA ILE A 314 -12.64 1.68 1.28
C ILE A 314 -11.69 2.14 2.41
N ASP A 315 -10.64 2.85 2.06
CA ASP A 315 -9.72 3.43 3.04
C ASP A 315 -10.40 4.64 3.69
N MET A 316 -10.53 4.66 5.02
CA MET A 316 -11.17 5.74 5.78
C MET A 316 -10.28 6.20 6.92
N LEU A 317 -10.54 7.38 7.49
CA LEU A 317 -9.91 7.78 8.75
C LEU A 317 -10.19 6.71 9.82
N TRP A 318 -9.20 6.44 10.67
CA TRP A 318 -9.26 5.38 11.68
C TRP A 318 -10.48 5.47 12.61
N ASN A 319 -10.92 6.70 12.90
CA ASN A 319 -12.05 7.02 13.76
C ASN A 319 -13.34 7.42 13.00
N ALA A 320 -13.38 7.35 11.66
CA ALA A 320 -14.54 7.77 10.88
C ALA A 320 -15.58 6.66 10.66
N LYS A 321 -15.34 5.41 11.09
CA LYS A 321 -16.22 4.28 10.78
C LYS A 321 -17.67 4.47 11.26
N ASP A 322 -17.87 5.22 12.34
CA ASP A 322 -19.20 5.54 12.90
C ASP A 322 -19.95 6.61 12.10
N GLN A 323 -19.26 7.42 11.29
CA GLN A 323 -19.85 8.39 10.37
C GLN A 323 -20.46 7.73 9.12
N PHE A 324 -20.13 6.45 8.87
CA PHE A 324 -20.61 5.68 7.73
C PHE A 324 -21.73 4.71 8.12
N PRO A 325 -22.89 4.78 7.45
CA PRO A 325 -23.92 3.75 7.54
C PRO A 325 -23.37 2.36 7.23
N LYS A 326 -23.84 1.33 7.94
CA LYS A 326 -23.38 -0.07 7.75
C LYS A 326 -23.57 -0.57 6.31
N ASP A 327 -24.61 -0.09 5.64
CA ASP A 327 -24.97 -0.48 4.27
C ASP A 327 -24.41 0.49 3.21
N PHE A 328 -23.44 1.33 3.56
CA PHE A 328 -22.73 2.20 2.61
C PHE A 328 -22.14 1.40 1.45
N ARG A 329 -22.32 1.92 0.23
CA ARG A 329 -21.72 1.39 -0.99
C ARG A 329 -21.23 2.50 -1.89
N ALA A 330 -20.05 2.30 -2.47
CA ALA A 330 -19.54 3.05 -3.60
C ALA A 330 -19.52 2.16 -4.84
N GLU A 331 -20.16 2.60 -5.92
CA GLU A 331 -20.27 1.88 -7.19
C GLU A 331 -19.64 2.74 -8.29
N ALA A 332 -18.52 2.32 -8.86
CA ALA A 332 -17.92 2.95 -10.03
C ALA A 332 -18.27 2.14 -11.28
N SER A 333 -19.01 2.75 -12.20
CA SER A 333 -19.31 2.19 -13.53
C SER A 333 -18.16 2.52 -14.50
N VAL A 334 -17.69 1.52 -15.26
CA VAL A 334 -16.51 1.59 -16.14
C VAL A 334 -16.72 1.06 -17.54
#